data_AF-A0A950WPU3-F1
#
_entry.id   AF-A0A950WPU3-F1
#
_cell.length_a   1.000
_cell.length_b   1.000
_cell.length_c   1.000
_cell.angle_alpha   90.00
_cell.angle_beta   90.00
_cell.angle_gamma   90.00
#
_symmetry.space_group_name_H-M   'P 1'
#
loop_
_entity.id
_entity.type
_entity.pdbx_description
1 polymer ?
#
loop_
_entity_poly.entity_id
_entity_poly.type
_entity_poly.pdbx_seq_one_letter_code
_entity_poly.pdbx_strand_id
1 'polypeptide(L)'
;MGELPPYRVQVGDILDIRLMLNPELNEEVTVRPDGHVSTTVAPDILAGGRTVPELTAALKTAYSHDLQNPRVSVVVKSFAPTRIYVGGEVANPGEFITVGPTLTLSQALARAGGTRLSSDDTSVFIIRRGANDQPEYLSVRY
;
A
#
# COMPACT_ATOMS: atom_id res chain seq x y z
N MET A 1 10.43 21.71 5.11
CA MET A 1 10.22 20.51 4.29
C MET A 1 9.52 19.51 5.21
N GLY A 2 8.24 19.23 4.97
CA GLY A 2 7.44 18.38 5.88
C GLY A 2 7.77 16.91 5.72
N GLU A 3 7.72 16.15 6.81
CA GLU A 3 7.88 14.69 6.78
C GLU A 3 6.69 14.05 6.06
N LEU A 4 6.94 13.05 5.21
CA LEU A 4 5.87 12.31 4.54
C LEU A 4 5.11 11.46 5.57
N PRO A 5 3.79 11.26 5.39
CA PRO A 5 3.06 10.33 6.24
C PRO A 5 3.67 8.92 6.14
N PRO A 6 3.69 8.15 7.25
CA PRO A 6 4.27 6.82 7.26
C PRO A 6 3.50 5.89 6.33
N TYR A 7 4.23 5.06 5.59
CA TYR A 7 3.63 4.00 4.78
C TYR A 7 2.86 3.02 5.67
N ARG A 8 1.66 2.65 5.24
CA ARG A 8 0.85 1.61 5.85
C ARG A 8 0.80 0.43 4.89
N VAL A 9 1.14 -0.74 5.40
CA VAL A 9 1.14 -1.99 4.66
C VAL A 9 -0.23 -2.24 4.04
N GLN A 10 -0.23 -2.62 2.75
CA GLN A 10 -1.43 -2.86 1.96
C GLN A 10 -1.60 -4.36 1.69
N VAL A 11 -2.85 -4.76 1.41
CA VAL A 11 -3.15 -6.10 0.89
C VAL A 11 -2.41 -6.30 -0.44
N GLY A 12 -1.73 -7.43 -0.58
CA GLY A 12 -0.89 -7.74 -1.74
C GLY A 12 0.55 -7.27 -1.66
N ASP A 13 0.94 -6.54 -0.60
CA ASP A 13 2.37 -6.24 -0.36
C ASP A 13 3.14 -7.54 -0.11
N ILE A 14 4.39 -7.55 -0.54
CA ILE A 14 5.35 -8.60 -0.23
C ILE A 14 6.31 -8.07 0.83
N LEU A 15 6.34 -8.74 1.97
CA LEU A 15 7.20 -8.41 3.11
C LEU A 15 8.32 -9.44 3.23
N ASP A 16 9.54 -8.95 3.40
CA ASP A 16 10.73 -9.73 3.75
C ASP A 16 10.93 -9.62 5.27
N ILE A 17 10.64 -10.71 5.99
CA ILE A 17 10.79 -10.81 7.43
C ILE A 17 12.15 -11.46 7.72
N ARG A 18 12.98 -10.76 8.48
CA ARG A 18 14.32 -11.22 8.84
C ARG A 18 14.50 -11.34 10.34
N LEU A 19 14.96 -12.50 10.80
CA LEU A 19 15.35 -12.77 12.17
C LEU A 19 16.88 -12.81 12.24
N MET A 20 17.49 -11.76 12.77
CA MET A 20 18.96 -11.59 12.71
C MET A 20 19.74 -12.70 13.43
N LEU A 21 19.13 -13.31 14.46
CA LEU A 21 19.73 -14.41 15.23
C LEU A 21 19.32 -15.80 14.70
N ASN A 22 18.35 -15.85 13.78
CA ASN A 22 17.77 -17.08 13.25
C ASN A 22 17.53 -16.93 11.73
N PRO A 23 18.59 -16.74 10.92
CA PRO A 23 18.45 -16.49 9.49
C PRO A 23 17.77 -17.65 8.73
N GLU A 24 17.77 -18.85 9.29
CA GLU A 24 17.04 -20.02 8.80
C GLU A 24 15.51 -19.85 8.83
N LEU A 25 15.00 -18.90 9.63
CA LEU A 25 13.59 -18.54 9.73
C LEU A 25 13.23 -17.29 8.90
N ASN A 26 14.17 -16.75 8.13
CA ASN A 26 13.87 -15.64 7.23
C ASN A 26 12.89 -16.10 6.16
N GLU A 27 11.83 -15.33 5.96
CA GLU A 27 10.77 -15.69 5.03
C GLU A 27 10.18 -14.47 4.33
N GLU A 28 9.74 -14.71 3.10
CA GLU A 28 8.99 -13.75 2.31
C GLU A 28 7.51 -14.10 2.40
N VAL A 29 6.71 -13.14 2.84
CA VAL A 29 5.28 -13.32 3.05
C VAL A 29 4.49 -12.30 2.26
N THR A 30 3.33 -12.72 1.74
CA THR A 30 2.39 -11.82 1.07
C THR A 30 1.26 -11.46 2.01
N VAL A 31 0.87 -10.18 2.03
CA VAL A 31 -0.30 -9.72 2.81
C VAL A 31 -1.56 -10.24 2.13
N ARG A 32 -2.26 -11.14 2.81
CA ARG A 32 -3.48 -11.80 2.34
C ARG A 32 -4.65 -10.82 2.19
N PRO A 33 -5.74 -11.20 1.49
CA PRO A 33 -6.94 -10.36 1.33
C PRO A 33 -7.63 -9.94 2.63
N ASP A 34 -7.45 -10.72 3.72
CA ASP A 34 -7.94 -10.40 5.06
C ASP A 34 -6.97 -9.49 5.85
N GLY A 35 -5.93 -8.97 5.19
CA GLY A 35 -4.91 -8.11 5.78
C GLY A 35 -3.88 -8.83 6.65
N HIS A 36 -3.93 -10.15 6.77
CA HIS A 36 -2.98 -10.90 7.61
C HIS A 36 -1.77 -11.38 6.82
N VAL A 37 -0.68 -11.67 7.54
CA VAL A 37 0.45 -12.45 7.03
C VAL A 37 0.54 -13.74 7.85
N SER A 38 0.81 -14.83 7.15
CA SER A 38 1.11 -16.13 7.77
C SER A 38 2.62 -16.29 7.82
N THR A 39 3.11 -16.73 8.98
CA THR A 39 4.54 -16.98 9.21
C THR A 39 4.73 -18.43 9.60
N THR A 40 5.95 -18.94 9.47
CA THR A 40 6.22 -20.36 9.75
C THR A 40 6.20 -20.68 11.25
N VAL A 41 6.59 -19.72 12.10
CA VAL A 41 6.74 -19.93 13.55
C VAL A 41 5.70 -19.15 14.35
N ALA A 42 5.45 -17.88 14.01
CA ALA A 42 4.48 -17.08 14.71
C ALA A 42 3.05 -17.29 14.17
N PRO A 43 2.01 -17.08 15.00
CA PRO A 43 0.62 -17.06 14.53
C PRO A 43 0.39 -16.04 13.41
N ASP A 44 -0.76 -16.12 12.74
CA ASP A 44 -1.19 -15.11 11.78
C ASP A 44 -1.23 -13.71 12.42
N ILE A 45 -0.66 -12.71 11.75
CA ILE A 45 -0.59 -11.34 12.25
C ILE A 45 -1.26 -10.40 11.28
N LEU A 46 -2.13 -9.52 11.80
CA LEU A 46 -2.69 -8.41 11.04
C LEU A 46 -1.56 -7.45 10.63
N ALA A 47 -1.27 -7.39 9.34
CA ALA A 47 -0.29 -6.51 8.73
C ALA A 47 -0.93 -5.31 8.03
N GLY A 48 -2.06 -5.53 7.35
CA GLY A 48 -2.81 -4.50 6.63
C GLY A 48 -3.15 -3.31 7.53
N GLY A 49 -2.86 -2.12 7.03
CA GLY A 49 -3.11 -0.85 7.74
C GLY A 49 -2.07 -0.49 8.80
N ARG A 50 -1.17 -1.40 9.19
CA ARG A 50 -0.08 -1.11 10.12
C ARG A 50 1.09 -0.44 9.43
N THR A 51 1.81 0.41 10.16
CA THR A 51 3.12 0.89 9.72
C THR A 51 4.18 -0.22 9.90
N VAL A 52 5.30 -0.11 9.17
CA VAL A 52 6.41 -1.09 9.30
C VAL A 52 6.91 -1.20 10.76
N PRO A 53 7.09 -0.10 11.52
CA PRO A 53 7.46 -0.19 12.93
C PRO A 53 6.40 -0.89 13.80
N GLU A 54 5.11 -0.60 13.61
CA GLU A 54 4.01 -1.26 14.33
C GLU A 54 3.98 -2.77 14.06
N LEU A 55 4.15 -3.16 12.79
CA LEU A 55 4.19 -4.56 12.39
C LEU A 55 5.42 -5.27 12.94
N THR A 56 6.59 -4.63 12.92
CA THR A 56 7.83 -5.17 13.49
C THR A 56 7.69 -5.44 14.98
N ALA A 57 7.08 -4.51 15.74
CA ALA A 57 6.82 -4.69 17.16
C ALA A 57 5.87 -5.88 17.42
N ALA A 58 4.80 -6.00 16.63
CA ALA A 58 3.85 -7.10 16.76
C ALA A 58 4.48 -8.47 16.44
N LEU A 59 5.27 -8.56 15.36
CA LEU A 59 6.01 -9.77 15.01
C LEU A 59 6.99 -10.13 16.14
N LYS A 60 7.76 -9.16 16.65
CA LYS A 60 8.69 -9.40 17.77
C LYS A 60 7.98 -10.01 18.97
N THR A 61 6.80 -9.49 19.35
CA THR A 61 5.99 -10.07 20.42
C THR A 61 5.54 -11.49 20.09
N ALA A 62 5.05 -11.73 18.87
CA ALA A 62 4.55 -13.04 18.47
C ALA A 62 5.66 -14.11 18.44
N TYR A 63 6.83 -13.81 17.85
CA TYR A 63 7.99 -14.70 17.86
C TYR A 63 8.59 -14.92 19.26
N SER A 64 8.33 -14.04 20.24
CA SER A 64 8.87 -14.18 21.60
C SER A 64 8.23 -15.35 22.37
N HIS A 65 7.15 -15.94 21.86
CA HIS A 65 6.56 -17.14 22.43
C HIS A 65 7.49 -18.36 22.26
N ASP A 66 8.17 -18.46 21.12
CA ASP A 66 8.98 -19.63 20.74
C ASP A 66 10.49 -19.33 20.67
N LEU A 67 10.87 -18.06 20.53
CA LEU A 67 12.27 -17.62 20.42
C LEU A 67 12.67 -16.74 21.60
N GLN A 68 13.88 -16.94 22.13
CA GLN A 68 14.45 -16.06 23.16
C GLN A 68 15.04 -14.79 22.53
N ASN A 69 14.59 -13.62 22.96
CA ASN A 69 15.08 -12.31 22.52
C ASN A 69 15.13 -12.13 20.98
N PRO A 70 14.01 -12.35 20.25
CA PRO A 70 14.01 -12.27 18.80
C PRO A 70 14.37 -10.86 18.31
N ARG A 71 15.28 -10.79 17.32
CA ARG A 71 15.67 -9.56 16.62
C ARG A 71 15.05 -9.57 15.23
N VAL A 72 13.84 -9.04 15.13
CA VAL A 72 13.05 -9.00 13.90
C VAL A 72 13.28 -7.69 13.15
N SER A 73 13.44 -7.78 11.84
CA SER A 73 13.39 -6.68 10.88
C SER A 73 12.37 -6.99 9.80
N VAL A 74 11.60 -5.99 9.37
CA VAL A 74 10.60 -6.12 8.31
C VAL A 74 10.93 -5.13 7.21
N VAL A 75 11.02 -5.62 5.97
CA VAL A 75 11.24 -4.79 4.79
C VAL A 75 10.09 -5.02 3.81
N VAL A 76 9.50 -3.95 3.28
CA VAL A 76 8.54 -4.07 2.17
C VAL A 76 9.35 -4.32 0.90
N LYS A 77 9.37 -5.57 0.42
CA LYS A 77 10.16 -5.99 -0.74
C LYS A 77 9.47 -5.64 -2.05
N SER A 78 8.14 -5.75 -2.09
CA SER A 78 7.31 -5.32 -3.21
C SER A 78 6.05 -4.66 -2.70
N PHE A 79 5.65 -3.57 -3.35
CA PHE A 79 4.40 -2.88 -3.06
C PHE A 79 3.27 -3.47 -3.90
N ALA A 80 2.10 -3.62 -3.29
CA ALA A 80 0.89 -4.04 -4.00
C ALA A 80 0.62 -3.08 -5.18
N PRO A 81 0.29 -3.62 -6.37
CA PRO A 81 -0.11 -2.79 -7.48
C PRO A 81 -1.40 -2.06 -7.13
N THR A 82 -1.38 -0.74 -7.21
CA THR A 82 -2.59 0.07 -7.11
C THR A 82 -3.20 0.23 -8.50
N ARG A 83 -4.47 -0.11 -8.64
CA ARG A 83 -5.25 0.15 -9.84
C ARG A 83 -5.97 1.49 -9.70
N ILE A 84 -5.83 2.35 -10.69
CA ILE A 84 -6.63 3.57 -10.83
C ILE A 84 -7.41 3.52 -12.14
N TYR A 85 -8.57 4.17 -12.15
CA TYR A 85 -9.40 4.29 -13.35
C TYR A 85 -9.49 5.77 -13.70
N VAL A 86 -9.15 6.09 -14.96
CA VAL A 86 -9.31 7.45 -15.49
C VAL A 86 -10.35 7.39 -16.60
N GLY A 87 -11.36 8.26 -16.52
CA GLY A 87 -12.45 8.35 -17.48
C GLY A 87 -12.84 9.80 -17.75
N GLY A 88 -13.85 9.99 -18.60
CA GLY A 88 -14.32 11.32 -19.01
C GLY A 88 -13.56 11.86 -20.23
N GLU A 89 -13.41 13.17 -20.30
CA GLU A 89 -12.79 13.91 -21.42
C GLU A 89 -11.26 13.87 -21.38
N VAL A 90 -10.69 12.68 -21.34
CA VAL A 90 -9.24 12.43 -21.48
C VAL A 90 -8.94 11.77 -22.83
N ALA A 91 -7.69 11.88 -23.30
CA ALA A 91 -7.30 11.28 -24.58
C ALA A 91 -7.48 9.75 -24.57
N ASN A 92 -7.01 9.09 -23.51
CA ASN A 92 -7.02 7.64 -23.34
C ASN A 92 -7.68 7.25 -22.00
N PRO A 93 -9.01 7.07 -21.95
CA PRO A 93 -9.67 6.54 -20.76
C PRO A 93 -9.34 5.06 -20.57
N GLY A 94 -9.22 4.61 -19.32
CA GLY A 94 -8.92 3.21 -19.02
C GLY A 94 -8.43 2.95 -17.61
N GLU A 95 -8.07 1.68 -17.37
CA GLU A 95 -7.40 1.23 -16.16
C GLU A 95 -5.89 1.47 -16.28
N PHE A 96 -5.30 2.07 -15.25
CA PHE A 96 -3.86 2.23 -15.13
C PHE A 96 -3.37 1.58 -13.84
N ILE A 97 -2.36 0.74 -13.98
CA ILE A 97 -1.71 0.09 -12.84
C ILE A 97 -0.48 0.92 -12.46
N THR A 98 -0.32 1.18 -11.18
CA THR A 98 0.88 1.81 -10.63
C THR A 98 1.44 0.97 -9.49
N VAL A 99 2.77 0.96 -9.38
CA VAL A 99 3.50 0.27 -8.31
C VAL A 99 4.37 1.32 -7.63
N GLY A 100 4.40 1.35 -6.31
CA GLY A 100 5.21 2.29 -5.53
C GLY A 100 4.44 3.54 -5.07
N PRO A 101 5.11 4.70 -4.93
CA PRO A 101 4.56 5.86 -4.22
C PRO A 101 3.27 6.38 -4.85
N THR A 102 2.43 7.00 -4.02
CA THR A 102 1.11 7.53 -4.38
C THR A 102 1.14 8.30 -5.70
N LEU A 103 0.40 7.81 -6.69
CA LEU A 103 0.24 8.48 -7.98
C LEU A 103 -0.54 9.78 -7.78
N THR A 104 0.00 10.90 -8.23
CA THR A 104 -0.69 12.19 -8.15
C THR A 104 -1.74 12.32 -9.25
N LEU A 105 -2.72 13.21 -9.05
CA LEU A 105 -3.73 13.50 -10.08
C LEU A 105 -3.08 13.91 -11.41
N SER A 106 -2.10 14.83 -11.36
CA SER A 106 -1.39 15.30 -12.56
C SER A 106 -0.67 14.16 -13.29
N GLN A 107 -0.06 13.22 -12.55
CA GLN A 107 0.58 12.04 -13.13
C GLN A 107 -0.45 11.09 -13.76
N ALA A 108 -1.61 10.92 -13.13
CA ALA A 108 -2.70 10.12 -13.68
C ALA A 108 -3.25 10.73 -14.99
N LEU A 109 -3.50 12.04 -15.03
CA LEU A 109 -3.94 12.74 -16.23
C LEU A 109 -2.89 12.69 -17.34
N ALA A 110 -1.61 12.87 -17.02
CA ALA A 110 -0.52 12.75 -17.98
C ALA A 110 -0.44 11.33 -18.58
N ARG A 111 -0.62 10.28 -17.77
CA ARG A 111 -0.69 8.88 -18.24
C ARG A 111 -1.91 8.61 -19.12
N ALA A 112 -3.03 9.29 -18.87
CA ALA A 112 -4.22 9.23 -19.71
C ALA A 112 -4.08 10.07 -21.01
N GLY A 113 -2.92 10.69 -21.27
CA GLY A 113 -2.67 11.50 -22.46
C GLY A 113 -3.20 12.93 -22.39
N GLY A 114 -3.47 13.43 -21.19
CA GLY A 114 -4.01 14.77 -20.95
C GLY A 114 -5.54 14.86 -21.10
N THR A 115 -6.08 16.02 -20.73
CA THR A 115 -7.48 16.38 -20.95
C THR A 115 -7.70 16.80 -22.41
N ARG A 116 -8.91 16.59 -22.94
CA ARG A 116 -9.28 17.07 -24.27
C ARG A 116 -9.60 18.56 -24.21
N LEU A 117 -9.30 19.27 -25.31
CA LEU A 117 -9.58 20.71 -25.48
C LEU A 117 -11.09 21.07 -25.41
N SER A 118 -11.99 20.08 -25.52
CA SER A 118 -13.44 20.22 -25.36
C SER A 118 -13.92 20.07 -23.92
N SER A 119 -13.01 19.81 -22.96
CA SER A 119 -13.36 19.73 -21.55
C SER A 119 -13.65 21.13 -21.02
N ASP A 120 -14.81 21.32 -20.39
CA ASP A 120 -14.93 22.38 -19.39
C ASP A 120 -13.88 22.04 -18.32
N ASP A 121 -12.76 22.77 -18.26
CA ASP A 121 -11.61 22.55 -17.36
C ASP A 121 -11.97 22.63 -15.84
N THR A 122 -13.26 22.70 -15.50
CA THR A 122 -13.74 23.15 -14.20
C THR A 122 -14.18 22.05 -13.23
N SER A 123 -14.16 20.76 -13.59
CA SER A 123 -14.62 19.70 -12.67
C SER A 123 -13.90 18.36 -12.84
N VAL A 124 -12.76 18.19 -12.16
CA VAL A 124 -12.14 16.88 -11.97
C VAL A 124 -12.64 16.25 -10.66
N PHE A 125 -13.19 15.05 -10.71
CA PHE A 125 -13.62 14.29 -9.54
C PHE A 125 -12.63 13.17 -9.25
N ILE A 126 -12.12 13.11 -8.02
CA ILE A 126 -11.37 11.97 -7.50
C ILE A 126 -12.31 11.19 -6.57
N ILE A 127 -12.51 9.92 -6.89
CA ILE A 127 -13.23 8.98 -6.03
C ILE A 127 -12.19 8.04 -5.44
N ARG A 128 -12.06 8.06 -4.11
CA ARG A 128 -11.17 7.16 -3.38
C ARG A 128 -11.93 6.47 -2.26
N ARG A 129 -11.36 5.37 -1.77
CA ARG A 129 -11.83 4.74 -0.54
C ARG A 129 -11.47 5.63 0.65
N GLY A 130 -12.49 6.15 1.33
CA GLY A 130 -12.41 6.88 2.58
C GLY A 130 -12.43 5.94 3.79
N ALA A 131 -12.60 6.50 4.99
CA ALA A 131 -12.74 5.70 6.20
C ALA A 131 -13.95 4.75 6.10
N ASN A 132 -13.82 3.53 6.64
CA ASN A 132 -14.87 2.50 6.68
C ASN A 132 -15.41 2.08 5.30
N ASP A 133 -14.56 2.05 4.27
CA ASP A 133 -14.92 1.65 2.91
C ASP A 133 -15.97 2.56 2.23
N GLN A 134 -16.21 3.74 2.79
CA GLN A 134 -17.11 4.72 2.16
C GLN A 134 -16.39 5.46 1.03
N PRO A 135 -17.03 5.66 -0.14
CA PRO A 135 -16.44 6.45 -1.21
C PRO A 135 -16.33 7.91 -0.79
N GLU A 136 -15.11 8.45 -0.84
CA GLU A 136 -14.81 9.86 -0.65
C GLU A 136 -14.70 10.54 -2.01
N TYR A 137 -15.45 11.64 -2.17
CA TYR A 137 -15.49 12.43 -3.39
C TYR A 137 -14.70 13.73 -3.17
N LEU A 138 -13.60 13.91 -3.90
CA LEU A 138 -12.84 15.15 -3.90
C LEU A 138 -13.03 15.85 -5.25
N SER A 139 -13.59 17.05 -5.21
CA SER A 139 -13.65 17.93 -6.37
C SER A 139 -12.37 18.75 -6.43
N VAL A 140 -11.60 18.62 -7.50
CA VAL A 140 -10.39 19.40 -7.75
C VAL A 140 -10.65 20.33 -8.93
N ARG A 141 -10.29 21.60 -8.76
CA ARG A 141 -10.17 22.54 -9.88
C ARG A 141 -8.76 22.40 -10.43
N TYR A 142 -8.66 21.98 -11.68
CA TYR A 142 -7.40 21.76 -12.38
C TYR A 142 -7.11 22.95 -13.29
#